data_AF-A0A352M2D5-F1
#
_entry.id   AF-A0A352M2D5-F1
#
_cell.length_a   1.000
_cell.length_b   1.000
_cell.length_c   1.000
_cell.angle_alpha   90.00
_cell.angle_beta   90.00
_cell.angle_gamma   90.00
#
_symmetry.space_group_name_H-M   'P 1'
#
loop_
_entity.id
_entity.type
_entity.pdbx_description
1 polymer ?
#
loop_
_entity_poly.entity_id
_entity_poly.type
_entity_poly.pdbx_seq_one_letter_code
_entity_poly.pdbx_strand_id
1 'polypeptide(L)'
;MKIFKVIVALKTPSPEGMKADFRDRSKDIFDAADFFNNKFARWNKRLFITEIDNNKIDMLLIKEVSDDNTIISPLEIGVFSRFLYHNRKWQEYSRETSKLFTSIMFKEISRGEALKIVAESTVKSGDRDGVVELLEGGRTAGESGGESRRGAPDEIVYEKVEDGNSVADDGSRDTFSSGRHTSISDELAVKTFQFLLDTQYIGKSSPDKRKAADKIKAILTEWLER
;
A
#
# COMPACT_ATOMS: atom_id res chain seq x y z
N MET A 1 -1.27 -1.66 -15.76
CA MET A 1 -0.21 -2.36 -15.01
C MET A 1 1.13 -1.72 -15.32
N LYS A 2 1.93 -1.45 -14.30
CA LYS A 2 3.32 -0.98 -14.44
C LYS A 2 4.26 -1.99 -13.78
N ILE A 3 5.39 -2.31 -14.41
CA ILE A 3 6.35 -3.29 -13.89
C ILE A 3 7.72 -2.63 -13.88
N PHE A 4 8.41 -2.75 -12.75
CA PHE A 4 9.74 -2.20 -12.58
C PHE A 4 10.72 -3.32 -12.28
N LYS A 5 11.81 -3.39 -13.05
CA LYS A 5 13.01 -4.13 -12.67
C LYS A 5 13.76 -3.31 -11.63
N VAL A 6 13.99 -3.91 -10.48
CA VAL A 6 14.67 -3.29 -9.35
C VAL A 6 15.86 -4.16 -8.97
N ILE A 7 17.04 -3.53 -8.86
CA ILE A 7 18.24 -4.17 -8.33
C ILE A 7 18.72 -3.34 -7.16
N VAL A 8 18.90 -3.98 -6.01
CA VAL A 8 19.39 -3.33 -4.79
C VAL A 8 20.68 -3.95 -4.29
N ALA A 9 21.53 -3.12 -3.69
CA ALA A 9 22.73 -3.55 -2.97
C ALA A 9 22.92 -2.70 -1.71
N LEU A 10 23.75 -3.16 -0.78
CA LEU A 10 24.05 -2.40 0.45
C LEU A 10 24.58 -1.01 0.09
N LYS A 11 24.02 0.03 0.71
CA LYS A 11 24.43 1.42 0.45
C LYS A 11 25.86 1.67 0.94
N THR A 12 26.13 1.29 2.19
CA THR A 12 27.43 1.47 2.83
C THR A 12 27.76 0.20 3.62
N PRO A 13 28.29 -0.85 2.97
CA PRO A 13 28.53 -2.11 3.64
C PRO A 13 29.53 -1.95 4.81
N SER A 14 29.29 -2.69 5.89
CA SER A 14 30.25 -2.92 6.97
C SER A 14 31.30 -3.97 6.55
N PRO A 15 32.38 -4.19 7.32
CA PRO A 15 33.30 -5.30 7.08
C PRO A 15 32.59 -6.66 6.99
N GLU A 16 31.54 -6.87 7.79
CA GLU A 16 30.67 -8.03 7.76
C GLU A 16 29.83 -8.05 6.49
N GLY A 17 29.21 -6.92 6.13
CA GLY A 17 28.41 -6.79 4.90
C GLY A 17 29.20 -6.97 3.61
N MET A 18 30.51 -6.66 3.60
CA MET A 18 31.39 -6.92 2.45
C MET A 18 31.72 -8.40 2.27
N LYS A 19 31.66 -9.19 3.36
CA LYS A 19 31.91 -10.63 3.36
C LYS A 19 30.62 -11.47 3.31
N ALA A 20 29.48 -10.82 3.53
CA ALA A 20 28.18 -11.47 3.54
C ALA A 20 27.84 -12.01 2.14
N ASP A 21 27.23 -13.19 2.14
CA ASP A 21 26.58 -13.76 0.97
C ASP A 21 25.07 -13.72 1.22
N PHE A 22 24.32 -12.92 0.45
CA PHE A 22 22.88 -12.78 0.69
C PHE A 22 22.10 -14.07 0.44
N ARG A 23 22.68 -15.03 -0.29
CA ARG A 23 22.07 -16.35 -0.53
C ARG A 23 21.88 -17.13 0.77
N ASP A 24 22.83 -16.99 1.70
CA ASP A 24 22.77 -17.60 3.04
C ASP A 24 21.64 -17.01 3.90
N ARG A 25 21.15 -15.82 3.54
CA ARG A 25 20.05 -15.10 4.19
C ARG A 25 18.81 -15.01 3.30
N SER A 26 18.69 -15.87 2.29
CA SER A 26 17.58 -15.86 1.34
C SER A 26 16.20 -15.91 2.01
N LYS A 27 16.05 -16.67 3.11
CA LYS A 27 14.82 -16.72 3.90
C LYS A 27 14.37 -15.33 4.39
N ASP A 28 15.30 -14.51 4.89
CA ASP A 28 14.98 -13.16 5.36
C ASP A 28 14.48 -12.27 4.22
N ILE A 29 15.05 -12.43 3.03
CA ILE A 29 14.68 -11.72 1.81
C ILE A 29 13.25 -12.08 1.39
N PHE A 30 12.90 -13.37 1.38
CA PHE A 30 11.53 -13.81 1.07
C PHE A 30 10.54 -13.33 2.12
N ASP A 31 10.88 -13.46 3.41
CA ASP A 31 10.01 -12.97 4.48
C ASP A 31 9.76 -11.46 4.38
N ALA A 32 10.75 -10.68 3.93
CA ALA A 32 10.61 -9.25 3.68
C ALA A 32 9.73 -8.94 2.45
N ALA A 33 9.82 -9.76 1.40
CA ALA A 33 8.96 -9.66 0.23
C ALA A 33 7.50 -10.00 0.58
N ASP A 34 7.27 -11.05 1.35
CA ASP A 34 5.94 -11.43 1.83
C ASP A 34 5.35 -10.36 2.73
N PHE A 35 6.15 -9.80 3.63
CA PHE A 35 5.72 -8.65 4.43
C PHE A 35 5.33 -7.45 3.57
N PHE A 36 6.13 -7.13 2.54
CA PHE A 36 5.81 -6.07 1.59
C PHE A 36 4.48 -6.36 0.87
N ASN A 37 4.31 -7.56 0.33
CA ASN A 37 3.13 -7.97 -0.44
C ASN A 37 1.87 -7.91 0.41
N ASN A 38 1.91 -8.46 1.63
CA ASN A 38 0.79 -8.39 2.57
C ASN A 38 0.46 -6.95 2.97
N LYS A 39 1.49 -6.13 3.22
CA LYS A 39 1.31 -4.72 3.57
C LYS A 39 0.71 -3.91 2.43
N PHE A 40 1.06 -4.21 1.18
CA PHE A 40 0.62 -3.45 0.02
C PHE A 40 -0.47 -4.12 -0.83
N ALA A 41 -1.05 -5.22 -0.37
CA ALA A 41 -2.11 -5.96 -1.07
C ALA A 41 -3.28 -5.05 -1.49
N ARG A 42 -3.72 -4.14 -0.60
CA ARG A 42 -4.81 -3.17 -0.90
C ARG A 42 -4.47 -2.16 -2.00
N TRP A 43 -3.19 -1.96 -2.28
CA TRP A 43 -2.71 -1.02 -3.30
C TRP A 43 -2.27 -1.72 -4.59
N ASN A 44 -2.57 -3.02 -4.72
CA ASN A 44 -2.26 -3.85 -5.88
C ASN A 44 -0.79 -3.74 -6.28
N LYS A 45 0.09 -3.78 -5.27
CA LYS A 45 1.53 -3.79 -5.46
C LYS A 45 2.10 -5.09 -4.97
N ARG A 46 3.06 -5.59 -5.75
CA ARG A 46 3.68 -6.87 -5.52
C ARG A 46 5.18 -6.79 -5.77
N LEU A 47 5.93 -7.39 -4.87
CA LEU A 47 7.36 -7.61 -4.98
C LEU A 47 7.60 -9.09 -5.23
N PHE A 48 8.38 -9.39 -6.27
CA PHE A 48 8.79 -10.74 -6.62
C PHE A 48 10.30 -10.80 -6.71
N ILE A 49 10.92 -11.68 -5.94
CA ILE A 49 12.38 -11.83 -5.93
C ILE A 49 12.77 -12.75 -7.09
N THR A 50 13.60 -12.24 -8.01
CA THR A 50 14.00 -12.97 -9.21
C THR A 50 15.35 -13.64 -9.07
N GLU A 51 16.29 -13.00 -8.37
CA GLU A 51 17.63 -13.54 -8.16
C GLU A 51 18.23 -12.97 -6.88
N ILE A 52 19.03 -13.79 -6.20
CA ILE A 52 19.79 -13.40 -5.01
C ILE A 52 21.24 -13.77 -5.29
N ASP A 53 22.08 -12.75 -5.36
CA ASP A 53 23.53 -12.89 -5.50
C ASP A 53 24.22 -12.57 -4.18
N ASN A 54 25.56 -12.67 -4.16
CA ASN A 54 26.35 -12.44 -2.95
C ASN A 54 26.08 -11.05 -2.34
N ASN A 55 25.95 -10.01 -3.17
CA ASN A 55 25.86 -8.61 -2.71
C ASN A 55 24.70 -7.81 -3.31
N LYS A 56 23.84 -8.46 -4.11
CA LYS A 56 22.69 -7.81 -4.75
C LYS A 56 21.45 -8.69 -4.72
N ILE A 57 20.30 -8.03 -4.75
CA ILE A 57 18.99 -8.67 -4.83
C ILE A 57 18.30 -8.08 -6.05
N ASP A 58 17.95 -8.95 -6.99
CA ASP A 58 17.18 -8.60 -8.18
C ASP A 58 15.72 -8.96 -7.93
N MET A 59 14.82 -8.03 -8.23
CA MET A 59 13.39 -8.17 -7.97
C MET A 59 12.54 -7.43 -9.01
N LEU A 60 11.29 -7.85 -9.13
CA LEU A 60 10.25 -7.14 -9.86
C LEU A 60 9.32 -6.45 -8.86
N LEU A 61 9.09 -5.16 -9.07
CA LEU A 61 8.01 -4.42 -8.43
C LEU A 61 6.88 -4.25 -9.44
N ILE A 62 5.77 -4.94 -9.21
CA ILE A 62 4.61 -4.99 -10.08
C ILE A 62 3.50 -4.16 -9.44
N LYS A 63 2.83 -3.35 -10.25
CA LYS A 63 1.59 -2.67 -9.89
C LYS A 63 0.50 -3.02 -10.88
N GLU A 64 -0.56 -3.66 -10.41
CA GLU A 64 -1.56 -4.30 -11.25
C GLU A 64 -2.48 -3.27 -11.93
N VAL A 65 -3.05 -2.37 -11.14
CA VAL A 65 -4.00 -1.36 -11.64
C VAL A 65 -3.25 -0.15 -12.19
N SER A 66 -3.56 0.22 -13.45
CA SER A 66 -2.91 1.32 -14.18
C SER A 66 -3.57 2.68 -13.96
N ASP A 67 -4.76 2.69 -13.36
CA ASP A 67 -5.71 3.80 -13.50
C ASP A 67 -5.43 4.95 -12.54
N ASP A 68 -4.39 4.83 -11.72
CA ASP A 68 -3.92 5.92 -10.90
C ASP A 68 -2.69 6.61 -11.50
N ASN A 69 -2.68 7.94 -11.43
CA ASN A 69 -1.49 8.75 -11.68
C ASN A 69 -0.42 8.57 -10.58
N THR A 70 -0.48 7.47 -9.83
CA THR A 70 0.44 7.21 -8.72
C THR A 70 1.82 6.94 -9.29
N ILE A 71 2.73 7.80 -8.89
CA ILE A 71 4.14 7.72 -9.22
C ILE A 71 4.73 6.60 -8.37
N ILE A 72 5.16 5.51 -9.02
CA ILE A 72 5.96 4.48 -8.36
C ILE A 72 7.39 4.98 -8.33
N SER A 73 7.99 4.99 -7.14
CA SER A 73 9.36 5.46 -6.94
C SER A 73 10.21 4.42 -6.20
N PRO A 74 11.54 4.53 -6.27
CA PRO A 74 12.45 3.69 -5.48
C PRO A 74 12.21 3.75 -3.96
N LEU A 75 11.48 4.76 -3.46
CA LEU A 75 11.15 4.89 -2.04
C LEU A 75 10.28 3.75 -1.53
N GLU A 76 9.51 3.10 -2.40
CA GLU A 76 8.66 1.97 -2.02
C GLU A 76 9.48 0.78 -1.50
N ILE A 77 10.66 0.55 -2.09
CA ILE A 77 11.63 -0.44 -1.65
C ILE A 77 12.15 -0.13 -0.24
N GLY A 78 11.96 1.09 0.25
CA GLY A 78 12.27 1.49 1.61
C GLY A 78 11.53 0.65 2.66
N VAL A 79 10.32 0.15 2.37
CA VAL A 79 9.58 -0.72 3.31
C VAL A 79 10.24 -2.09 3.42
N PHE A 80 10.54 -2.70 2.28
CA PHE A 80 11.31 -3.95 2.21
C PHE A 80 12.66 -3.82 2.94
N SER A 81 13.38 -2.73 2.66
CA SER A 81 14.67 -2.41 3.26
C SER A 81 14.60 -2.25 4.79
N ARG A 82 13.57 -1.56 5.31
CA ARG A 82 13.38 -1.37 6.76
C ARG A 82 13.06 -2.66 7.48
N PHE A 83 12.28 -3.55 6.87
CA PHE A 83 11.98 -4.85 7.46
C PHE A 83 13.25 -5.68 7.65
N LEU A 84 14.10 -5.76 6.63
CA LEU A 84 15.38 -6.47 6.75
C LEU A 84 16.27 -5.84 7.82
N TYR A 85 16.36 -4.50 7.83
CA TYR A 85 17.19 -3.77 8.78
C TYR A 85 16.77 -4.04 10.24
N HIS A 86 15.50 -3.81 10.58
CA HIS A 86 15.02 -3.88 11.97
C HIS A 86 14.59 -5.28 12.41
N ASN A 87 13.83 -5.99 11.56
CA ASN A 87 13.21 -7.26 11.95
C ASN A 87 14.14 -8.44 11.73
N ARG A 88 15.07 -8.34 10.76
CA ARG A 88 16.04 -9.40 10.44
C ARG A 88 17.47 -9.10 10.85
N LYS A 89 17.67 -7.98 11.57
CA LYS A 89 18.98 -7.56 12.11
C LYS A 89 20.05 -7.32 11.04
N TRP A 90 19.66 -7.01 9.79
CA TRP A 90 20.61 -6.68 8.72
C TRP A 90 21.36 -5.36 8.95
N GLN A 91 21.05 -4.63 10.01
CA GLN A 91 21.82 -3.49 10.49
C GLN A 91 23.31 -3.80 10.70
N GLU A 92 23.68 -5.06 10.99
CA GLU A 92 25.09 -5.47 11.12
C GLU A 92 25.86 -5.40 9.79
N TYR A 93 25.17 -5.47 8.65
CA TYR A 93 25.77 -5.46 7.32
C TYR A 93 25.99 -4.06 6.75
N SER A 94 25.51 -3.01 7.43
CA SER A 94 25.59 -1.64 6.93
C SER A 94 26.12 -0.71 8.01
N ARG A 95 26.99 0.22 7.62
CA ARG A 95 27.42 1.34 8.47
C ARG A 95 26.41 2.48 8.47
N GLU A 96 25.49 2.49 7.50
CA GLU A 96 24.42 3.48 7.40
C GLU A 96 23.22 3.05 8.27
N THR A 97 22.73 3.98 9.08
CA THR A 97 21.59 3.76 9.98
C THR A 97 20.25 4.17 9.37
N SER A 98 20.27 5.01 8.33
CA SER A 98 19.05 5.55 7.70
C SER A 98 18.50 4.69 6.55
N LYS A 99 19.37 3.99 5.82
CA LYS A 99 19.01 3.25 4.61
C LYS A 99 19.96 2.07 4.38
N LEU A 100 19.43 0.84 4.47
CA LEU A 100 20.21 -0.38 4.26
C LEU A 100 20.68 -0.51 2.79
N PHE A 101 19.76 -0.28 1.85
CA PHE A 101 20.04 -0.49 0.43
C PHE A 101 20.07 0.79 -0.40
N THR A 102 20.86 0.77 -1.46
CA THR A 102 20.73 1.69 -2.59
C THR A 102 20.14 0.97 -3.79
N SER A 103 19.37 1.69 -4.62
CA SER A 103 18.87 1.15 -5.87
C SER A 103 19.97 1.31 -6.91
N ILE A 104 20.52 0.19 -7.38
CA ILE A 104 21.45 0.18 -8.52
C ILE A 104 20.66 0.36 -9.81
N MET A 105 19.49 -0.29 -9.90
CA MET A 105 18.59 -0.19 -11.04
C MET A 105 17.16 0.00 -10.54
N PHE A 106 16.44 0.87 -11.23
CA PHE A 106 15.00 1.05 -11.09
C PHE A 106 14.47 1.45 -12.45
N LYS A 107 14.01 0.49 -13.24
CA LYS A 107 13.65 0.69 -14.64
C LYS A 107 12.28 0.10 -14.91
N GLU A 108 11.38 0.88 -15.50
CA GLU A 108 10.11 0.35 -16.02
C GLU A 108 10.39 -0.58 -17.20
N ILE A 109 9.76 -1.75 -17.19
CA ILE A 109 9.93 -2.80 -18.20
C ILE A 109 8.58 -3.26 -18.73
N SER A 110 8.60 -3.84 -19.93
CA SER A 110 7.39 -4.41 -20.52
C SER A 110 6.99 -5.71 -19.82
N ARG A 111 5.72 -6.10 -19.98
CA ARG A 111 5.21 -7.40 -19.54
C ARG A 111 5.98 -8.59 -20.14
N GLY A 112 6.33 -8.51 -21.43
CA GLY A 112 7.09 -9.57 -22.11
C GLY A 112 8.50 -9.73 -21.54
N GLU A 113 9.16 -8.61 -21.22
CA GLU A 113 10.45 -8.61 -20.54
C GLU A 113 10.35 -9.19 -19.13
N ALA A 114 9.29 -8.85 -18.38
CA ALA A 114 9.05 -9.40 -17.05
C ALA A 114 8.82 -10.91 -17.08
N LEU A 115 8.01 -11.43 -18.01
CA LEU A 115 7.79 -12.87 -18.19
C LEU A 115 9.10 -13.61 -18.51
N LYS A 116 9.95 -13.02 -19.36
CA LYS A 116 11.28 -13.58 -19.65
C LYS A 116 12.14 -13.65 -18.39
N ILE A 117 12.17 -12.58 -17.59
CA ILE A 117 12.92 -12.54 -16.32
C ILE A 117 12.38 -13.60 -15.35
N VAL A 118 11.06 -13.75 -15.23
CA VAL A 118 10.45 -14.76 -14.37
C VAL A 118 10.81 -16.16 -14.88
N ALA A 119 10.75 -16.42 -16.19
CA ALA A 119 11.13 -17.70 -16.78
C ALA A 119 12.60 -18.06 -16.48
N GLU A 120 13.51 -17.10 -16.62
CA GLU A 120 14.95 -17.25 -16.41
C GLU A 120 15.37 -17.24 -14.92
N SER A 121 14.47 -16.85 -14.00
CA SER A 121 14.74 -16.77 -12.57
C SER A 121 15.18 -18.12 -12.00
N THR A 122 16.31 -18.09 -11.26
CA THR A 122 16.89 -19.22 -10.53
C THR A 122 16.15 -19.52 -9.23
N VAL A 123 15.33 -18.56 -8.76
CA VAL A 123 14.56 -18.67 -7.54
C VAL A 123 13.28 -19.47 -7.79
N LYS A 124 13.13 -20.58 -7.06
CA LYS A 124 11.93 -21.43 -7.09
C LYS A 124 10.94 -21.14 -5.95
N SER A 125 11.36 -20.35 -4.96
CA SER A 125 10.54 -19.98 -3.79
C SER A 125 9.77 -18.68 -4.00
N GLY A 126 8.69 -18.51 -3.23
CA GLY A 126 7.77 -17.36 -3.35
C GLY A 126 6.62 -17.64 -4.31
N ASP A 127 5.80 -16.62 -4.57
CA ASP A 127 4.62 -16.77 -5.44
C ASP A 127 4.96 -16.57 -6.92
N ARG A 128 5.72 -17.51 -7.48
CA ARG A 128 6.07 -17.50 -8.90
C ARG A 128 4.83 -17.70 -9.77
N ASP A 129 3.99 -18.67 -9.43
CA ASP A 129 2.83 -19.05 -10.23
C ASP A 129 1.80 -17.92 -10.28
N GLY A 130 1.50 -17.29 -9.14
CA GLY A 130 0.61 -16.13 -9.11
C GLY A 130 1.19 -14.90 -9.81
N VAL A 131 2.51 -14.76 -9.90
CA VAL A 131 3.15 -13.71 -10.73
C VAL A 131 3.05 -14.03 -12.21
N VAL A 132 3.25 -15.28 -12.62
CA VAL A 132 3.07 -15.70 -14.02
C VAL A 132 1.61 -15.50 -14.43
N GLU A 133 0.65 -15.98 -13.63
CA GLU A 133 -0.78 -15.81 -13.87
C GLU A 133 -1.15 -14.33 -13.99
N LEU A 134 -0.65 -13.48 -13.09
CA LEU A 134 -0.88 -12.04 -13.15
C LEU A 134 -0.33 -11.41 -14.44
N LEU A 135 0.87 -11.82 -14.85
CA LEU A 135 1.52 -11.30 -16.05
C LEU A 135 0.84 -11.80 -17.33
N GLU A 136 0.36 -13.04 -17.38
CA GLU A 136 -0.31 -13.63 -18.55
C GLU A 136 -1.80 -13.22 -18.65
N GLY A 137 -2.49 -13.22 -17.51
CA GLY A 137 -3.95 -13.01 -17.39
C GLY A 137 -4.42 -11.62 -17.79
N GLY A 138 -3.52 -10.63 -17.82
CA GLY A 138 -3.85 -9.30 -18.34
C GLY A 138 -4.02 -9.21 -19.87
N ARG A 139 -4.17 -10.34 -20.58
CA ARG A 139 -4.47 -10.41 -22.02
C ARG A 139 -5.97 -10.60 -22.33
N THR A 140 -6.81 -10.99 -21.38
CA THR A 140 -8.18 -11.46 -21.70
C THR A 140 -9.28 -10.39 -21.62
N ALA A 141 -9.00 -9.15 -21.21
CA ALA A 141 -10.05 -8.12 -21.03
C ALA A 141 -10.08 -7.00 -22.09
N GLY A 142 -9.15 -6.97 -23.06
CA GLY A 142 -8.96 -5.80 -23.94
C GLY A 142 -9.24 -5.98 -25.43
N GLU A 143 -9.44 -7.20 -25.92
CA GLU A 143 -9.64 -7.47 -27.35
C GLU A 143 -10.85 -8.37 -27.58
N SER A 144 -12.03 -7.88 -27.18
CA SER A 144 -13.29 -8.30 -27.81
C SER A 144 -13.94 -7.05 -28.38
N GLY A 145 -13.73 -6.85 -29.68
CA GLY A 145 -14.47 -5.92 -30.51
C GLY A 145 -15.97 -6.15 -30.40
N GLY A 146 -16.73 -5.08 -30.66
CA GLY A 146 -18.10 -4.95 -30.22
C GLY A 146 -19.10 -5.92 -30.85
N GLU A 147 -20.22 -6.03 -30.17
CA GLU A 147 -21.52 -5.90 -30.81
C GLU A 147 -22.57 -5.44 -29.80
N SER A 148 -23.40 -4.52 -30.28
CA SER A 148 -24.56 -3.93 -29.61
C SER A 148 -25.41 -4.94 -28.83
N ARG A 149 -25.81 -4.56 -27.62
CA ARG A 149 -27.23 -4.63 -27.23
C ARG A 149 -27.54 -3.69 -26.08
N ARG A 150 -28.50 -2.81 -26.37
CA ARG A 150 -29.21 -1.94 -25.44
C ARG A 150 -29.92 -2.79 -24.39
N GLY A 151 -29.87 -2.35 -23.14
CA GLY A 151 -30.72 -2.82 -22.06
C GLY A 151 -30.51 -1.89 -20.86
N ALA A 152 -31.42 -0.94 -20.67
CA ALA A 152 -31.45 -0.05 -19.53
C ALA A 152 -31.62 -0.87 -18.23
N PRO A 153 -30.99 -0.49 -17.10
CA PRO A 153 -31.43 -0.96 -15.81
C PRO A 153 -32.47 0.00 -15.21
N ASP A 154 -33.52 -0.63 -14.70
CA ASP A 154 -34.69 -0.05 -14.06
C ASP A 154 -34.36 0.91 -12.91
N GLU A 155 -35.26 1.87 -12.82
CA GLU A 155 -35.46 2.89 -11.81
C GLU A 155 -35.72 2.24 -10.43
N ILE A 156 -34.77 2.37 -9.51
CA ILE A 156 -34.98 1.96 -8.10
C ILE A 156 -35.76 3.09 -7.40
N VAL A 157 -37.05 2.86 -7.23
CA VAL A 157 -37.98 3.63 -6.41
C VAL A 157 -37.60 3.48 -4.95
N TYR A 158 -37.26 4.59 -4.26
CA TYR A 158 -37.15 4.60 -2.81
C TYR A 158 -38.53 4.90 -2.20
N GLU A 159 -39.07 3.89 -1.54
CA GLU A 159 -40.32 3.91 -0.79
C GLU A 159 -40.16 4.79 0.45
N LYS A 160 -41.13 5.69 0.63
CA LYS A 160 -41.19 6.68 1.70
C LYS A 160 -41.83 6.02 2.92
N VAL A 161 -41.06 5.77 3.97
CA VAL A 161 -41.59 5.26 5.25
C VAL A 161 -42.13 6.45 6.04
N GLU A 162 -43.46 6.51 6.14
CA GLU A 162 -44.18 7.31 7.12
C GLU A 162 -44.16 6.57 8.46
N ASP A 163 -43.74 7.24 9.52
CA ASP A 163 -44.13 6.88 10.88
C ASP A 163 -44.88 8.08 11.50
N GLY A 164 -46.15 7.84 11.77
CA GLY A 164 -47.02 8.72 12.52
C GLY A 164 -47.34 8.14 13.90
N ASN A 165 -47.72 9.06 14.79
CA ASN A 165 -48.34 8.86 16.11
C ASN A 165 -47.44 8.34 17.25
N SER A 166 -47.62 8.71 18.52
CA SER A 166 -48.30 9.82 19.22
C SER A 166 -48.07 9.60 20.73
N VAL A 167 -48.52 10.57 21.52
CA VAL A 167 -48.95 10.50 22.92
C VAL A 167 -47.98 11.08 23.96
N ALA A 168 -48.59 11.91 24.78
CA ALA A 168 -48.09 12.78 25.83
C ALA A 168 -47.84 12.05 27.16
N ASP A 169 -47.14 12.77 28.05
CA ASP A 169 -47.59 13.13 29.40
C ASP A 169 -46.62 12.81 30.56
N ASP A 170 -46.55 13.83 31.43
CA ASP A 170 -46.24 13.90 32.86
C ASP A 170 -44.90 13.44 33.47
N GLY A 171 -44.31 14.35 34.26
CA GLY A 171 -43.99 14.01 35.66
C GLY A 171 -42.54 13.76 36.06
N SER A 172 -41.82 14.84 36.40
CA SER A 172 -40.84 14.96 37.51
C SER A 172 -39.96 13.74 37.93
N ARG A 173 -38.64 13.85 37.75
CA ARG A 173 -37.63 14.06 38.83
C ARG A 173 -36.21 13.71 38.38
N ASP A 174 -35.30 14.67 38.59
CA ASP A 174 -33.89 14.53 38.95
C ASP A 174 -33.07 13.37 38.36
N THR A 175 -32.29 13.64 37.31
CA THR A 175 -30.89 13.20 37.30
C THR A 175 -30.03 14.08 36.39
N PHE A 176 -29.01 14.70 36.98
CA PHE A 176 -27.90 15.31 36.26
C PHE A 176 -27.28 14.28 35.29
N SER A 177 -27.46 14.49 33.99
CA SER A 177 -26.60 13.91 32.96
C SER A 177 -26.39 14.96 31.89
N SER A 178 -25.26 15.68 31.98
CA SER A 178 -24.74 16.51 30.90
C SER A 178 -24.23 15.60 29.78
N GLY A 179 -25.15 14.93 29.09
CA GLY A 179 -24.89 14.21 27.86
C GLY A 179 -24.83 15.20 26.71
N ARG A 180 -23.65 15.75 26.42
CA ARG A 180 -23.40 16.30 25.09
C ARG A 180 -23.55 15.13 24.11
N HIS A 181 -24.63 15.11 23.34
CA HIS A 181 -24.80 14.20 22.21
C HIS A 181 -23.74 14.54 21.15
N THR A 182 -22.53 14.01 21.29
CA THR A 182 -21.50 14.00 20.25
C THR A 182 -21.63 12.72 19.43
N SER A 183 -22.81 12.42 18.89
CA SER A 183 -22.93 11.33 17.92
C SER A 183 -22.45 11.86 16.56
N ILE A 184 -21.17 11.62 16.28
CA ILE A 184 -20.58 11.83 14.96
C ILE A 184 -21.27 10.86 14.00
N SER A 185 -21.61 11.30 12.78
CA SER A 185 -22.07 10.35 11.76
C SER A 185 -20.90 9.48 11.33
N ASP A 186 -21.15 8.18 11.14
CA ASP A 186 -20.13 7.23 10.73
C ASP A 186 -19.37 7.68 9.47
N GLU A 187 -20.06 8.35 8.54
CA GLU A 187 -19.47 8.91 7.33
C GLU A 187 -18.41 9.98 7.63
N LEU A 188 -18.66 10.84 8.63
CA LEU A 188 -17.73 11.89 9.01
C LEU A 188 -16.55 11.33 9.81
N ALA A 189 -16.79 10.33 10.66
CA ALA A 189 -15.73 9.60 11.36
C ALA A 189 -14.79 8.91 10.36
N VAL A 190 -15.35 8.21 9.37
CA VAL A 190 -14.59 7.54 8.30
C VAL A 190 -13.75 8.54 7.50
N LYS A 191 -14.31 9.70 7.12
CA LYS A 191 -13.55 10.74 6.40
C LYS A 191 -12.36 11.26 7.20
N THR A 192 -12.55 11.50 8.51
CA THR A 192 -11.46 11.97 9.37
C THR A 192 -10.38 10.90 9.58
N PHE A 193 -10.76 9.64 9.77
CA PHE A 193 -9.80 8.54 9.90
C PHE A 193 -9.02 8.29 8.61
N GLN A 194 -9.69 8.33 7.45
CA GLN A 194 -9.04 8.21 6.15
C GLN A 194 -8.00 9.33 5.96
N PHE A 195 -8.35 10.56 6.31
CA PHE A 195 -7.45 11.71 6.17
C PHE A 195 -6.25 11.67 7.14
N LEU A 196 -6.44 11.16 8.36
CA LEU A 196 -5.34 10.93 9.31
C LEU A 196 -4.38 9.83 8.81
N LEU A 197 -4.91 8.77 8.20
CA LEU A 197 -4.10 7.69 7.62
C LEU A 197 -3.29 8.17 6.41
N ASP A 198 -3.85 9.05 5.59
CA ASP A 198 -3.18 9.60 4.40
C ASP A 198 -2.05 10.59 4.77
N THR A 199 -2.16 11.24 5.92
CA THR A 199 -1.23 12.31 6.35
C THR A 199 -0.14 11.83 7.32
N GLN A 200 -0.23 10.59 7.83
CA GLN A 200 0.69 10.03 8.83
C GLN A 200 2.16 9.95 8.34
N TYR A 201 2.37 9.83 7.03
CA TYR A 201 3.71 9.67 6.43
C TYR A 201 4.28 10.96 5.83
N ILE A 202 3.57 12.09 5.92
CA ILE A 202 4.09 13.38 5.46
C ILE A 202 5.18 13.84 6.44
N GLY A 203 6.38 14.11 5.92
CA GLY A 203 7.55 14.53 6.70
C GLY A 203 7.27 15.77 7.56
N LYS A 204 7.93 15.86 8.74
CA LYS A 204 7.64 16.86 9.80
C LYS A 204 7.65 18.34 9.34
N SER A 205 8.29 18.66 8.22
CA SER A 205 8.40 20.05 7.69
C SER A 205 7.81 20.26 6.29
N SER A 206 6.93 19.39 5.80
CA SER A 206 6.26 19.64 4.51
C SER A 206 5.16 20.72 4.67
N PRO A 207 5.06 21.70 3.75
CA PRO A 207 3.93 22.64 3.70
C PRO A 207 2.58 21.93 3.54
N ASP A 208 2.56 20.74 2.93
CA ASP A 208 1.36 19.94 2.77
C ASP A 208 0.88 19.34 4.10
N LYS A 209 1.80 19.08 5.03
CA LYS A 209 1.45 18.64 6.39
C LYS A 209 0.77 19.73 7.18
N ARG A 210 1.19 20.99 7.01
CA ARG A 210 0.54 22.14 7.68
C ARG A 210 -0.87 22.34 7.16
N LYS A 211 -1.04 22.35 5.83
CA LYS A 211 -2.38 22.41 5.20
C LYS A 211 -3.29 21.25 5.64
N ALA A 212 -2.75 20.04 5.76
CA ALA A 212 -3.48 18.90 6.28
C ALA A 212 -3.86 19.05 7.76
N ALA A 213 -2.92 19.50 8.60
CA ALA A 213 -3.17 19.74 10.02
C ALA A 213 -4.22 20.85 10.24
N ASP A 214 -4.20 21.91 9.43
CA ASP A 214 -5.17 23.01 9.52
C ASP A 214 -6.57 22.58 9.07
N LYS A 215 -6.67 21.69 8.07
CA LYS A 215 -7.96 21.06 7.69
C LYS A 215 -8.50 20.13 8.78
N ILE A 216 -7.64 19.31 9.39
CA ILE A 216 -8.03 18.46 10.53
C ILE A 216 -8.51 19.34 11.70
N LYS A 217 -7.79 20.42 12.00
CA LYS A 217 -8.21 21.37 13.04
C LYS A 217 -9.54 22.04 12.70
N ALA A 218 -9.77 22.46 11.46
CA ALA A 218 -11.05 23.07 11.07
C ALA A 218 -12.23 22.10 11.29
N ILE A 219 -12.06 20.84 10.89
CA ILE A 219 -13.06 19.79 11.13
C ILE A 219 -13.28 19.57 12.64
N LEU A 220 -12.20 19.50 13.43
CA LEU A 220 -12.28 19.33 14.90
C LEU A 220 -12.85 20.55 15.62
N THR A 221 -12.62 21.77 15.14
CA THR A 221 -13.16 23.01 15.72
C THR A 221 -14.67 23.09 15.47
N GLU A 222 -15.12 22.72 14.27
CA GLU A 222 -16.56 22.58 13.98
C GLU A 222 -17.24 21.55 14.90
N TRP A 223 -16.50 20.53 15.38
CA TRP A 223 -16.98 19.54 16.35
C TRP A 223 -17.04 20.04 17.80
N LEU A 224 -16.22 21.03 18.16
CA LEU A 224 -16.12 21.54 19.54
C LEU A 224 -17.04 22.74 19.81
N GLU A 225 -17.45 23.44 18.75
CA GLU A 225 -18.32 24.63 18.81
C GLU A 225 -19.82 24.32 18.60
N ARG A 226 -20.17 23.06 18.25
CA ARG A 226 -21.54 22.54 18.31
C ARG A 226 -21.79 21.79 19.62
#